data_AF-A0A8T1X3S0-F1
#
_entry.id   AF-A0A8T1X3S0-F1
#
_cell.length_a   1.000
_cell.length_b   1.000
_cell.length_c   1.000
_cell.angle_alpha   90.00
_cell.angle_beta   90.00
_cell.angle_gamma   90.00
#
_symmetry.space_group_name_H-M   'P 1'
#
loop_
_entity.id
_entity.type
_entity.pdbx_description
1 polymer ?
#
loop_
_entity_poly.entity_id
_entity_poly.type
_entity_poly.pdbx_seq_one_letter_code
_entity_poly.pdbx_strand_id
1 'polypeptide(L)'
;MKDAFKLAVLAKSAAQLLAPNSLQFNENEFQRSSKEEQEAAREAAKLVKPGDLIFITTSGLVYSVGRYLAENAYDHVVVVLDEKTVLHVGMPTVKLMPLERLLLPQRQPVVLRASIEGEELQLFLRCARQLLGCKYDVARAYQLMLRLVLKRALGSSPLPKLPLDVKSNSWICSDSIMLLSGISKSSGQGTAGRHTSASMTDFERIQRVQPGILSRVPLPVVNYTLTPHKRSWRAYIPEIVQFAQNIQNGRTRWPLLAPEVFPKVHEMVASLPPTSLSVKNKVQVLGYAIVFLMLLRRGITVKKVLLRAVEVLMLQYVAHHVMLHFQTAPAFGTAKL
;
A
#
# COMPACT_ATOMS: atom_id res chain seq x y z
N MET A 1 11.46 -26.05 -0.59
CA MET A 1 11.15 -25.71 0.82
C MET A 1 12.20 -24.78 1.46
N LYS A 2 13.51 -24.98 1.22
CA LYS A 2 14.60 -24.11 1.73
C LYS A 2 14.54 -22.65 1.24
N ASP A 3 14.09 -22.40 0.02
CA ASP A 3 14.08 -21.03 -0.55
C ASP A 3 12.91 -20.17 -0.04
N ALA A 4 11.75 -20.78 0.20
CA ALA A 4 10.60 -20.09 0.82
C ALA A 4 10.93 -19.61 2.25
N PHE A 5 11.75 -20.37 2.98
CA PHE A 5 12.22 -20.01 4.32
C PHE A 5 13.17 -18.80 4.28
N LYS A 6 14.11 -18.76 3.33
CA LYS A 6 15.02 -17.62 3.15
C LYS A 6 14.26 -16.34 2.75
N LEU A 7 13.26 -16.47 1.88
CA LEU A 7 12.42 -15.35 1.46
C LEU A 7 11.61 -14.77 2.62
N ALA A 8 10.99 -15.63 3.43
CA ALA A 8 10.20 -15.19 4.59
C ALA A 8 11.07 -14.45 5.63
N VAL A 9 12.30 -14.93 5.86
CA VAL A 9 13.26 -14.28 6.76
C VAL A 9 13.73 -12.93 6.22
N LEU A 10 14.09 -12.85 4.93
CA LEU A 10 14.47 -11.59 4.27
C LEU A 10 13.33 -10.58 4.26
N ALA A 11 12.12 -11.01 3.92
CA ALA A 11 10.92 -10.17 3.94
C ALA A 11 10.61 -9.69 5.35
N LYS A 12 10.77 -10.54 6.37
CA LYS A 12 10.59 -10.18 7.79
C LYS A 12 11.61 -9.13 8.23
N SER A 13 12.91 -9.36 7.97
CA SER A 13 13.98 -8.43 8.35
C SER A 13 13.83 -7.08 7.65
N ALA A 14 13.43 -7.10 6.38
CA ALA A 14 13.25 -5.86 5.64
C ALA A 14 11.96 -5.14 6.02
N ALA A 15 10.86 -5.85 6.30
CA ALA A 15 9.65 -5.25 6.83
C ALA A 15 9.87 -4.66 8.24
N GLN A 16 10.64 -5.33 9.11
CA GLN A 16 11.03 -4.79 10.41
C GLN A 16 11.78 -3.46 10.29
N LEU A 17 12.64 -3.38 9.29
CA LEU A 17 13.50 -2.22 9.12
C LEU A 17 12.82 -1.07 8.36
N LEU A 18 11.98 -1.39 7.38
CA LEU A 18 11.18 -0.41 6.64
C LEU A 18 9.99 0.13 7.45
N ALA A 19 9.48 -0.70 8.35
CA ALA A 19 8.20 -0.53 9.00
C ALA A 19 8.27 -1.05 10.45
N PRO A 20 9.13 -0.47 11.30
CA PRO A 20 9.32 -0.91 12.69
C PRO A 20 8.03 -0.85 13.52
N ASN A 21 7.13 0.06 13.15
CA ASN A 21 5.84 0.24 13.81
C ASN A 21 4.72 -0.62 13.21
N SER A 22 5.06 -1.56 12.32
CA SER A 22 4.10 -2.54 11.83
C SER A 22 3.51 -3.33 12.99
N LEU A 23 2.21 -3.63 12.88
CA LEU A 23 1.49 -4.45 13.86
C LEU A 23 2.17 -5.81 14.10
N GLN A 24 2.92 -6.29 13.12
CA GLN A 24 3.65 -7.54 13.19
C GLN A 24 4.82 -7.54 14.18
N PHE A 25 5.48 -6.39 14.41
CA PHE A 25 6.79 -6.37 15.07
C PHE A 25 6.81 -5.70 16.44
N ASN A 26 5.80 -4.89 16.76
CA ASN A 26 5.72 -4.20 18.05
C ASN A 26 4.69 -4.84 18.99
N GLU A 27 4.88 -6.10 19.37
CA GLU A 27 3.89 -6.84 20.19
C GLU A 27 3.55 -6.14 21.51
N ASN A 28 4.53 -5.45 22.10
CA ASN A 28 4.39 -4.71 23.37
C ASN A 28 4.05 -3.22 23.17
N GLU A 29 3.54 -2.83 22.01
CA GLU A 29 3.21 -1.44 21.70
C GLU A 29 2.25 -0.81 22.72
N PHE A 30 1.23 -1.56 23.12
CA PHE A 30 0.25 -1.09 24.10
C PHE A 30 0.90 -0.85 25.46
N GLN A 31 1.72 -1.78 25.95
CA GLN A 31 2.42 -1.68 27.23
C GLN A 31 3.46 -0.55 27.25
N ARG A 32 4.01 -0.20 26.09
CA ARG A 32 4.97 0.91 25.92
C ARG A 32 4.32 2.27 25.71
N SER A 33 3.03 2.31 25.40
CA SER A 33 2.29 3.56 25.21
C SER A 33 2.09 4.27 26.54
N SER A 34 1.83 5.58 26.52
CA SER A 34 1.57 6.34 27.74
C SER A 34 0.31 5.82 28.46
N LYS A 35 0.20 6.05 29.78
CA LYS A 35 -1.00 5.67 30.54
C LYS A 35 -2.27 6.29 29.97
N GLU A 36 -2.18 7.54 29.53
CA GLU A 36 -3.28 8.27 28.90
C GLU A 36 -3.73 7.61 27.59
N GLU A 37 -2.80 7.21 26.72
CA GLU A 37 -3.13 6.49 25.49
C GLU A 37 -3.73 5.11 25.75
N GLN A 38 -3.23 4.41 26.77
CA GLN A 38 -3.78 3.11 27.18
C GLN A 38 -5.21 3.26 27.72
N GLU A 39 -5.46 4.28 28.54
CA GLU A 39 -6.79 4.57 29.08
C GLU A 39 -7.76 4.98 27.96
N ALA A 40 -7.34 5.86 27.04
CA ALA A 40 -8.14 6.22 25.87
C ALA A 40 -8.52 4.99 25.03
N ALA A 41 -7.57 4.08 24.79
CA ALA A 41 -7.81 2.83 24.08
C ALA A 41 -8.77 1.88 24.82
N ARG A 42 -8.70 1.82 26.17
CA ARG A 42 -9.65 1.06 27.00
C ARG A 42 -11.05 1.64 26.95
N GLU A 43 -11.18 2.96 27.05
CA GLU A 43 -12.48 3.63 26.93
C GLU A 43 -13.06 3.44 25.52
N ALA A 44 -12.24 3.53 24.48
CA ALA A 44 -12.66 3.21 23.13
C ALA A 44 -13.11 1.75 22.99
N ALA A 45 -12.41 0.79 23.60
CA ALA A 45 -12.73 -0.63 23.52
C ALA A 45 -14.14 -0.95 24.04
N LYS A 46 -14.64 -0.22 25.06
CA LYS A 46 -16.00 -0.38 25.60
C LYS A 46 -17.11 -0.06 24.58
N LEU A 47 -16.80 0.74 23.55
CA LEU A 47 -17.77 1.17 22.53
C LEU A 47 -17.82 0.24 21.31
N VAL A 48 -16.77 -0.55 21.14
CA VAL A 48 -16.58 -1.45 20.02
C VAL A 48 -17.30 -2.77 20.29
N LYS A 49 -17.90 -3.34 19.25
CA LYS A 49 -18.67 -4.59 19.31
C LYS A 49 -18.13 -5.62 18.32
N PRO A 50 -18.36 -6.92 18.57
CA PRO A 50 -18.10 -7.97 17.58
C PRO A 50 -18.77 -7.63 16.26
N GLY A 51 -18.01 -7.75 15.16
CA GLY A 51 -18.46 -7.41 13.81
C GLY A 51 -18.02 -6.03 13.33
N ASP A 52 -17.59 -5.15 14.24
CA ASP A 52 -17.04 -3.84 13.86
C ASP A 52 -15.76 -3.99 13.04
N LEU A 53 -15.55 -3.05 12.12
CA LEU A 53 -14.34 -2.91 11.32
C LEU A 53 -13.51 -1.76 11.86
N ILE A 54 -12.23 -2.00 12.13
CA ILE A 54 -11.32 -0.95 12.60
C ILE A 54 -10.30 -0.66 11.51
N PHE A 55 -10.41 0.53 10.93
CA PHE A 55 -9.45 1.09 9.98
C PHE A 55 -8.37 1.84 10.75
N ILE A 56 -7.11 1.64 10.40
CA ILE A 56 -5.99 2.25 11.13
C ILE A 56 -4.96 2.83 10.18
N THR A 57 -4.13 3.69 10.74
CA THR A 57 -2.89 4.13 10.16
C THR A 57 -1.70 3.50 10.88
N THR A 58 -0.77 2.97 10.11
CA THR A 58 0.52 2.54 10.63
C THR A 58 1.52 3.68 10.48
N SER A 59 2.20 4.02 11.56
CA SER A 59 3.26 5.02 11.53
C SER A 59 4.49 4.52 10.78
N GLY A 60 5.30 5.44 10.26
CA GLY A 60 6.51 5.14 9.50
C GLY A 60 6.40 5.50 8.02
N LEU A 61 7.56 5.76 7.42
CA LEU A 61 7.69 6.33 6.08
C LEU A 61 7.03 5.46 5.00
N VAL A 62 7.21 4.14 5.06
CA VAL A 62 6.71 3.25 3.99
C VAL A 62 5.18 3.23 3.94
N TYR A 63 4.53 3.13 5.09
CA TYR A 63 3.07 3.19 5.16
C TYR A 63 2.54 4.58 4.81
N SER A 64 3.20 5.64 5.28
CA SER A 64 2.77 7.00 5.01
C SER A 64 2.90 7.37 3.52
N VAL A 65 4.00 6.99 2.87
CA VAL A 65 4.19 7.11 1.42
C VAL A 65 3.20 6.22 0.67
N GLY A 66 2.97 4.98 1.09
CA GLY A 66 1.98 4.09 0.48
C GLY A 66 0.58 4.70 0.49
N ARG A 67 0.12 5.17 1.66
CA ARG A 67 -1.13 5.92 1.81
C ARG A 67 -1.18 7.15 0.91
N TYR A 68 -0.10 7.94 0.91
CA TYR A 68 0.00 9.13 0.06
C TYR A 68 -0.06 8.80 -1.42
N LEU A 69 0.57 7.72 -1.90
CA LEU A 69 0.57 7.38 -3.33
C LEU A 69 -0.75 6.74 -3.77
N ALA A 70 -1.36 5.92 -2.91
CA ALA A 70 -2.64 5.26 -3.19
C ALA A 70 -3.87 6.15 -2.94
N GLU A 71 -3.69 7.36 -2.39
CA GLU A 71 -4.79 8.22 -1.94
C GLU A 71 -5.72 7.58 -0.89
N ASN A 72 -5.19 6.71 -0.05
CA ASN A 72 -5.95 6.12 1.04
C ASN A 72 -5.62 6.82 2.36
N ALA A 73 -6.64 7.09 3.18
CA ALA A 73 -6.45 7.61 4.53
C ALA A 73 -5.89 6.54 5.49
N TYR A 74 -6.19 5.26 5.21
CA TYR A 74 -5.82 4.10 6.02
C TYR A 74 -4.98 3.11 5.19
N ASP A 75 -4.07 2.41 5.84
CA ASP A 75 -3.27 1.34 5.22
C ASP A 75 -3.69 -0.07 5.63
N HIS A 76 -4.55 -0.17 6.64
CA HIS A 76 -4.93 -1.45 7.20
C HIS A 76 -6.33 -1.43 7.80
N VAL A 77 -6.95 -2.61 7.83
CA VAL A 77 -8.26 -2.86 8.42
C VAL A 77 -8.26 -4.20 9.14
N VAL A 78 -8.96 -4.27 10.27
CA VAL A 78 -9.17 -5.49 11.06
C VAL A 78 -10.65 -5.69 11.39
N VAL A 79 -11.03 -6.92 11.72
CA VAL A 79 -12.40 -7.27 12.12
C VAL A 79 -12.42 -7.57 13.62
N VAL A 80 -13.36 -7.01 14.36
CA VAL A 80 -13.54 -7.30 15.78
C VAL A 80 -14.26 -8.63 15.94
N LEU A 81 -13.65 -9.58 16.66
CA LEU A 81 -14.22 -10.91 16.85
C LEU A 81 -14.98 -11.04 18.18
N ASP A 82 -14.48 -10.38 19.22
CA ASP A 82 -15.02 -10.36 20.57
C ASP A 82 -14.58 -9.07 21.31
N GLU A 83 -14.89 -8.96 22.60
CA GLU A 83 -14.60 -7.79 23.43
C GLU A 83 -13.10 -7.49 23.60
N LYS A 84 -12.23 -8.47 23.35
CA LYS A 84 -10.79 -8.37 23.64
C LYS A 84 -9.93 -8.57 22.41
N THR A 85 -10.45 -9.18 21.35
CA THR A 85 -9.65 -9.61 20.21
C THR A 85 -10.21 -9.16 18.87
N VAL A 86 -9.26 -8.92 17.96
CA VAL A 86 -9.51 -8.64 16.55
C VAL A 86 -8.83 -9.70 15.67
N LEU A 87 -9.43 -9.98 14.54
CA LEU A 87 -8.82 -10.71 13.43
C LEU A 87 -7.92 -9.75 12.65
N HIS A 88 -6.61 -9.97 12.72
CA HIS A 88 -5.62 -9.22 11.97
C HIS A 88 -5.11 -10.06 10.79
N VAL A 89 -5.46 -9.65 9.57
CA VAL A 89 -4.98 -10.25 8.32
C VAL A 89 -3.75 -9.46 7.86
N GLY A 90 -2.57 -9.82 8.37
CA GLY A 90 -1.31 -9.19 8.05
C GLY A 90 -0.18 -10.21 7.93
N MET A 91 1.02 -9.75 7.57
CA MET A 91 2.17 -10.65 7.44
C MET A 91 2.55 -11.30 8.79
N PRO A 92 3.04 -12.56 8.78
CA PRO A 92 3.07 -13.48 7.65
C PRO A 92 1.74 -14.23 7.47
N THR A 93 0.92 -14.27 8.52
CA THR A 93 -0.31 -15.06 8.64
C THR A 93 -1.38 -14.29 9.39
N VAL A 94 -2.62 -14.65 9.13
CA VAL A 94 -3.79 -14.16 9.87
C VAL A 94 -3.71 -14.62 11.32
N LYS A 95 -3.85 -13.70 12.26
CA LYS A 95 -3.75 -13.97 13.70
C LYS A 95 -4.72 -13.13 14.52
N LEU A 96 -4.92 -13.54 15.77
CA LEU A 96 -5.60 -12.73 16.76
C LEU A 96 -4.67 -11.63 17.28
N MET A 97 -5.23 -10.46 17.55
CA MET A 97 -4.53 -9.36 18.20
C MET A 97 -5.40 -8.72 19.29
N PRO A 98 -4.81 -8.19 20.37
CA PRO A 98 -5.55 -7.47 21.40
C PRO A 98 -6.22 -6.22 20.84
N LEU A 99 -7.52 -6.04 21.07
CA LEU A 99 -8.34 -4.94 20.57
C LEU A 99 -7.75 -3.57 20.95
N GLU A 100 -7.40 -3.38 22.22
CA GLU A 100 -6.90 -2.11 22.75
C GLU A 100 -5.65 -1.62 22.01
N ARG A 101 -4.79 -2.54 21.54
CA ARG A 101 -3.60 -2.19 20.78
C ARG A 101 -3.94 -1.50 19.44
N LEU A 102 -5.04 -1.90 18.81
CA LEU A 102 -5.50 -1.30 17.55
C LEU A 102 -6.21 0.02 17.78
N LEU A 103 -6.70 0.23 19.00
CA LEU A 103 -7.40 1.44 19.42
C LEU A 103 -6.47 2.51 20.01
N LEU A 104 -5.14 2.33 19.96
CA LEU A 104 -4.22 3.38 20.42
C LEU A 104 -4.38 4.67 19.59
N PRO A 105 -4.44 5.87 20.22
CA PRO A 105 -4.53 7.17 19.54
C PRO A 105 -3.53 7.36 18.40
N GLN A 106 -2.27 6.94 18.59
CA GLN A 106 -1.22 7.04 17.58
C GLN A 106 -1.52 6.31 16.26
N ARG A 107 -2.43 5.33 16.28
CA ARG A 107 -2.88 4.60 15.08
C ARG A 107 -4.06 5.26 14.37
N GLN A 108 -4.63 6.32 14.95
CA GLN A 108 -5.77 7.07 14.40
C GLN A 108 -6.92 6.14 13.95
N PRO A 109 -7.41 5.25 14.85
CA PRO A 109 -8.42 4.27 14.49
C PRO A 109 -9.73 4.93 14.10
N VAL A 110 -10.39 4.35 13.10
CA VAL A 110 -11.77 4.65 12.74
C VAL A 110 -12.56 3.36 12.74
N VAL A 111 -13.60 3.33 13.57
CA VAL A 111 -14.46 2.17 13.74
C VAL A 111 -15.72 2.35 12.92
N LEU A 112 -15.98 1.40 12.02
CA LEU A 112 -17.19 1.31 11.22
C LEU A 112 -17.99 0.08 11.62
N ARG A 113 -19.28 0.27 11.88
CA ARG A 113 -20.22 -0.79 12.24
C ARG A 113 -21.15 -1.06 11.07
N ALA A 114 -21.13 -2.30 10.59
CA ALA A 114 -22.09 -2.77 9.62
C ALA A 114 -23.46 -3.01 10.27
N SER A 115 -24.54 -2.70 9.56
CA SER A 115 -25.91 -3.01 10.01
C SER A 115 -26.24 -4.51 9.81
N ILE A 116 -25.48 -5.37 10.49
CA ILE A 116 -25.64 -6.83 10.51
C ILE A 116 -26.00 -7.28 11.92
N GLU A 117 -27.00 -8.16 12.04
CA GLU A 117 -27.50 -8.62 13.33
C GLU A 117 -27.83 -10.12 13.31
N GLY A 118 -28.08 -10.69 14.49
CA GLY A 118 -28.55 -12.07 14.64
C GLY A 118 -27.64 -13.11 13.97
N GLU A 119 -28.26 -14.00 13.19
CA GLU A 119 -27.58 -15.12 12.52
C GLU A 119 -26.56 -14.66 11.46
N GLU A 120 -26.82 -13.55 10.77
CA GLU A 120 -25.89 -13.01 9.75
C GLU A 120 -24.58 -12.56 10.39
N LEU A 121 -24.65 -11.87 11.53
CA LEU A 121 -23.47 -11.48 12.31
C LEU A 121 -22.71 -12.73 12.81
N GLN A 122 -23.41 -13.75 13.31
CA GLN A 122 -22.77 -14.99 13.76
C GLN A 122 -22.10 -15.75 12.61
N LEU A 123 -22.72 -15.77 11.43
CA LEU A 123 -22.12 -16.34 10.23
C LEU A 123 -20.86 -15.56 9.82
N PHE A 124 -20.91 -14.22 9.84
CA PHE A 124 -19.76 -13.37 9.54
C PHE A 124 -18.58 -13.63 10.47
N LEU A 125 -18.82 -13.65 11.78
CA LEU A 125 -17.76 -13.88 12.76
C LEU A 125 -17.21 -15.31 12.66
N ARG A 126 -18.04 -16.30 12.31
CA ARG A 126 -17.59 -17.67 12.06
C ARG A 126 -16.69 -17.75 10.82
N CYS A 127 -17.09 -17.14 9.71
CA CYS A 127 -16.26 -17.07 8.50
C CYS A 127 -14.95 -16.31 8.75
N ALA A 128 -14.99 -15.21 9.49
CA ALA A 128 -13.80 -14.46 9.88
C ALA A 128 -12.83 -15.33 10.69
N ARG A 129 -13.32 -16.11 11.66
CA ARG A 129 -12.49 -17.04 12.46
C ARG A 129 -11.88 -18.17 11.62
N GLN A 130 -12.53 -18.62 10.54
CA GLN A 130 -11.97 -19.63 9.63
C GLN A 130 -10.71 -19.14 8.90
N LEU A 131 -10.46 -17.83 8.85
CA LEU A 131 -9.24 -17.28 8.26
C LEU A 131 -8.00 -17.42 9.17
N LEU A 132 -8.16 -17.78 10.45
CA LEU A 132 -7.03 -17.89 11.38
C LEU A 132 -6.01 -18.90 10.87
N GLY A 133 -4.73 -18.49 10.83
CA GLY A 133 -3.64 -19.31 10.32
C GLY A 133 -3.47 -19.27 8.79
N CYS A 134 -4.41 -18.70 8.02
CA CYS A 134 -4.21 -18.47 6.59
C CYS A 134 -3.02 -17.55 6.34
N LYS A 135 -2.43 -17.65 5.15
CA LYS A 135 -1.26 -16.83 4.77
C LYS A 135 -1.68 -15.42 4.37
N TYR A 136 -0.79 -14.46 4.55
CA TYR A 136 -0.96 -13.14 3.97
C TYR A 136 -0.50 -13.13 2.50
N ASP A 137 -1.36 -12.67 1.59
CA ASP A 137 -1.04 -12.58 0.16
C ASP A 137 -0.27 -11.29 -0.14
N VAL A 138 1.04 -11.33 0.11
CA VAL A 138 1.96 -10.21 -0.11
C VAL A 138 1.92 -9.73 -1.57
N ALA A 139 1.90 -10.65 -2.52
CA ALA A 139 1.90 -10.32 -3.95
C ALA A 139 0.63 -9.57 -4.33
N ARG A 140 -0.55 -10.06 -3.91
CA ARG A 140 -1.84 -9.40 -4.17
C ARG A 140 -1.93 -8.04 -3.48
N ALA A 141 -1.38 -7.91 -2.26
CA ALA A 141 -1.31 -6.62 -1.57
C ALA A 141 -0.50 -5.58 -2.35
N TYR A 142 0.67 -5.95 -2.88
CA TYR A 142 1.48 -5.08 -3.73
C TYR A 142 0.81 -4.76 -5.06
N GLN A 143 0.16 -5.74 -5.69
CA GLN A 143 -0.60 -5.50 -6.91
C GLN A 143 -1.76 -4.51 -6.66
N LEU A 144 -2.44 -4.63 -5.52
CA LEU A 144 -3.52 -3.70 -5.14
C LEU A 144 -2.96 -2.30 -4.93
N MET A 145 -1.85 -2.18 -4.19
CA MET A 145 -1.16 -0.92 -3.99
C MET A 145 -0.76 -0.28 -5.33
N LEU A 146 -0.09 -1.02 -6.20
CA LEU A 146 0.33 -0.54 -7.52
C LEU A 146 -0.87 -0.10 -8.37
N ARG A 147 -1.96 -0.87 -8.37
CA ARG A 147 -3.21 -0.53 -9.06
C ARG A 147 -3.76 0.81 -8.57
N LEU A 148 -3.80 1.04 -7.25
CA LEU A 148 -4.29 2.29 -6.67
C LEU A 148 -3.38 3.47 -6.99
N VAL A 149 -2.06 3.28 -6.94
CA VAL A 149 -1.08 4.29 -7.34
C VAL A 149 -1.23 4.66 -8.81
N LEU A 150 -1.38 3.67 -9.70
CA LEU A 150 -1.58 3.90 -11.14
C LEU A 150 -2.91 4.58 -11.41
N LYS A 151 -3.99 4.17 -10.73
CA LYS A 151 -5.30 4.82 -10.81
C LYS A 151 -5.22 6.31 -10.49
N ARG A 152 -4.55 6.66 -9.39
CA ARG A 152 -4.34 8.06 -9.01
C ARG A 152 -3.45 8.79 -10.01
N ALA A 153 -2.38 8.14 -10.46
CA ALA A 153 -1.41 8.71 -11.37
C ALA A 153 -2.00 9.03 -12.75
N LEU A 154 -2.86 8.17 -13.28
CA LEU A 154 -3.34 8.23 -14.66
C LEU A 154 -4.80 8.65 -14.77
N GLY A 155 -5.50 8.79 -13.64
CA GLY A 155 -6.96 8.98 -13.59
C GLY A 155 -7.75 7.69 -13.90
N SER A 156 -7.09 6.66 -14.43
CA SER A 156 -7.65 5.35 -14.73
C SER A 156 -6.71 4.24 -14.25
N SER A 157 -7.27 3.07 -13.93
CA SER A 157 -6.48 1.90 -13.51
C SER A 157 -6.19 1.04 -14.74
N PRO A 158 -4.96 1.07 -15.31
CA PRO A 158 -4.62 0.21 -16.45
C PRO A 158 -4.55 -1.28 -16.07
N LEU A 159 -4.43 -1.59 -14.78
CA LEU A 159 -4.37 -2.96 -14.30
C LEU A 159 -5.79 -3.57 -14.16
N PRO A 160 -5.96 -4.88 -14.41
CA PRO A 160 -7.21 -5.58 -14.18
C PRO A 160 -7.55 -5.61 -12.69
N LYS A 161 -8.84 -5.77 -12.36
CA LYS A 161 -9.27 -5.90 -10.96
C LYS A 161 -8.72 -7.21 -10.40
N LEU A 162 -8.29 -7.18 -9.15
CA LEU A 162 -7.77 -8.37 -8.49
C LEU A 162 -8.94 -9.27 -8.11
N PRO A 163 -9.01 -10.50 -8.64
CA PRO A 163 -10.08 -11.42 -8.28
C PRO A 163 -9.93 -11.83 -6.82
N LEU A 164 -11.05 -11.85 -6.10
CA LEU A 164 -11.11 -12.48 -4.79
C LEU A 164 -11.25 -13.99 -5.00
N ASP A 165 -10.18 -14.74 -4.73
CA ASP A 165 -10.25 -16.20 -4.72
C ASP A 165 -10.63 -16.69 -3.33
N VAL A 166 -11.93 -16.97 -3.15
CA VAL A 166 -12.49 -17.45 -1.88
C VAL A 166 -11.95 -18.84 -1.50
N LYS A 167 -11.42 -19.61 -2.47
CA LYS A 167 -10.80 -20.92 -2.22
C LYS A 167 -9.31 -20.80 -1.87
N SER A 168 -8.72 -19.61 -1.99
CA SER A 168 -7.31 -19.40 -1.67
C SER A 168 -7.07 -19.46 -0.16
N ASN A 169 -5.95 -20.07 0.24
CA ASN A 169 -5.45 -20.01 1.61
C ASN A 169 -4.58 -18.75 1.87
N SER A 170 -4.68 -17.74 0.99
CA SER A 170 -3.92 -16.48 1.10
C SER A 170 -4.84 -15.26 0.96
N TRP A 171 -4.73 -14.34 1.92
CA TRP A 171 -5.67 -13.23 2.12
C TRP A 171 -4.94 -11.89 2.31
N ILE A 172 -5.57 -10.79 1.91
CA ILE A 172 -5.15 -9.43 2.29
C ILE A 172 -6.19 -8.80 3.21
N CYS A 173 -5.79 -7.78 3.98
CA CYS A 173 -6.65 -7.18 5.00
C CYS A 173 -8.04 -6.75 4.50
N SER A 174 -8.12 -6.14 3.33
CA SER A 174 -9.38 -5.71 2.72
C SER A 174 -10.33 -6.84 2.36
N ASP A 175 -9.83 -8.06 2.12
CA ASP A 175 -10.68 -9.18 1.71
C ASP A 175 -11.55 -9.67 2.86
N SER A 176 -11.09 -9.50 4.10
CA SER A 176 -11.89 -9.82 5.29
C SER A 176 -13.20 -9.02 5.34
N ILE A 177 -13.21 -7.82 4.75
CA ILE A 177 -14.42 -7.01 4.65
C ILE A 177 -15.35 -7.51 3.54
N MET A 178 -14.81 -8.07 2.46
CA MET A 178 -15.63 -8.62 1.38
C MET A 178 -16.48 -9.81 1.85
N LEU A 179 -16.09 -10.48 2.95
CA LEU A 179 -16.95 -11.46 3.62
C LEU A 179 -18.31 -10.86 4.02
N LEU A 180 -18.37 -9.58 4.42
CA LEU A 180 -19.64 -8.89 4.71
C LEU A 180 -20.55 -8.85 3.47
N SER A 181 -19.98 -8.56 2.30
CA SER A 181 -20.73 -8.47 1.05
C SER A 181 -21.30 -9.82 0.58
N GLY A 182 -20.68 -10.94 0.99
CA GLY A 182 -21.19 -12.28 0.68
C GLY A 182 -22.29 -12.75 1.62
N ILE A 183 -22.43 -12.14 2.80
CA ILE A 183 -23.35 -12.58 3.86
C ILE A 183 -24.64 -11.77 3.87
N SER A 184 -24.58 -10.48 3.52
CA SER A 184 -25.74 -9.60 3.55
C SER A 184 -26.72 -9.95 2.42
N LYS A 185 -27.81 -10.65 2.77
CA LYS A 185 -28.90 -11.01 1.84
C LYS A 185 -29.64 -9.79 1.28
N SER A 186 -29.57 -8.66 1.99
CA SER A 186 -30.23 -7.39 1.64
C SER A 186 -29.52 -6.60 0.54
N SER A 187 -28.27 -6.95 0.20
CA SER A 187 -27.60 -6.40 -0.98
C SER A 187 -28.13 -7.12 -2.22
N GLY A 188 -29.32 -6.71 -2.67
CA GLY A 188 -30.14 -7.38 -3.67
C GLY A 188 -29.41 -8.07 -4.82
N GLN A 189 -29.94 -9.23 -5.21
CA GLN A 189 -29.65 -10.01 -6.41
C GLN A 189 -29.30 -9.11 -7.60
N GLY A 190 -28.02 -9.08 -7.99
CA GLY A 190 -27.60 -8.33 -9.17
C GLY A 190 -26.10 -8.37 -9.48
N THR A 191 -25.24 -8.58 -8.48
CA THR A 191 -23.79 -8.61 -8.71
C THR A 191 -23.17 -9.96 -8.33
N ALA A 192 -23.64 -11.04 -8.94
CA ALA A 192 -22.86 -12.29 -9.07
C ALA A 192 -21.55 -12.08 -9.90
N GLY A 193 -21.34 -10.87 -10.43
CA GLY A 193 -20.16 -10.47 -11.18
C GLY A 193 -18.97 -10.14 -10.29
N ARG A 194 -18.11 -11.14 -10.06
CA ARG A 194 -16.71 -11.04 -9.59
C ARG A 194 -16.51 -10.10 -8.39
N HIS A 195 -16.48 -10.67 -7.18
CA HIS A 195 -15.90 -9.98 -6.02
C HIS A 195 -14.45 -9.63 -6.34
N THR A 196 -14.11 -8.35 -6.19
CA THR A 196 -12.75 -7.85 -6.40
C THR A 196 -12.25 -7.22 -5.13
N SER A 197 -10.95 -7.34 -4.82
CA SER A 197 -10.40 -6.72 -3.62
C SER A 197 -10.73 -5.22 -3.58
N ALA A 198 -11.46 -4.82 -2.53
CA ALA A 198 -11.86 -3.45 -2.29
C ALA A 198 -10.70 -2.65 -1.68
N SER A 199 -10.61 -1.37 -2.03
CA SER A 199 -9.70 -0.44 -1.37
C SER A 199 -10.35 0.18 -0.14
N MET A 200 -9.54 0.74 0.77
CA MET A 200 -10.07 1.42 1.96
C MET A 200 -10.99 2.60 1.59
N THR A 201 -10.70 3.28 0.48
CA THR A 201 -11.54 4.39 -0.04
C THR A 201 -12.88 3.92 -0.60
N ASP A 202 -13.02 2.65 -0.99
CA ASP A 202 -14.32 2.10 -1.39
C ASP A 202 -15.26 2.01 -0.18
N PHE A 203 -14.75 1.70 1.02
CA PHE A 203 -15.55 1.66 2.25
C PHE A 203 -15.93 3.05 2.76
N GLU A 204 -15.02 4.02 2.68
CA GLU A 204 -15.35 5.43 2.94
C GLU A 204 -16.45 5.94 1.99
N ARG A 205 -16.41 5.49 0.73
CA ARG A 205 -17.43 5.82 -0.25
C ARG A 205 -18.77 5.17 0.10
N ILE A 206 -18.78 3.89 0.45
CA ILE A 206 -20.00 3.18 0.88
C ILE A 206 -20.61 3.89 2.08
N GLN A 207 -19.81 4.21 3.11
CA GLN A 207 -20.29 4.96 4.28
C GLN A 207 -20.92 6.30 3.88
N ARG A 208 -20.29 7.05 2.97
CA ARG A 208 -20.80 8.36 2.55
C ARG A 208 -22.10 8.27 1.75
N VAL A 209 -22.21 7.28 0.87
CA VAL A 209 -23.37 7.13 -0.03
C VAL A 209 -24.52 6.40 0.66
N GLN A 210 -24.21 5.43 1.54
CA GLN A 210 -25.17 4.54 2.19
C GLN A 210 -24.80 4.37 3.68
N PRO A 211 -24.99 5.41 4.51
CA PRO A 211 -24.63 5.37 5.93
C PRO A 211 -25.43 4.33 6.74
N GLY A 212 -26.57 3.89 6.21
CA GLY A 212 -27.34 2.79 6.80
C GLY A 212 -26.65 1.41 6.70
N ILE A 213 -25.71 1.23 5.76
CA ILE A 213 -24.95 -0.02 5.66
C ILE A 213 -23.74 0.00 6.59
N LEU A 214 -23.00 1.10 6.61
CA LEU A 214 -21.82 1.30 7.46
C LEU A 214 -21.97 2.60 8.24
N SER A 215 -22.18 2.48 9.54
CA SER A 215 -22.25 3.61 10.46
C SER A 215 -20.92 3.82 11.18
N ARG A 216 -20.58 5.07 11.50
CA ARG A 216 -19.37 5.35 12.29
C ARG A 216 -19.67 5.14 13.78
N VAL A 217 -18.80 4.42 14.48
CA VAL A 217 -18.83 4.37 15.95
C VAL A 217 -18.04 5.57 16.49
N PRO A 218 -18.66 6.48 17.26
CA PRO A 218 -17.97 7.61 17.84
C PRO A 218 -16.99 7.11 18.92
N LEU A 219 -15.70 7.38 18.74
CA LEU A 219 -14.70 7.15 19.78
C LEU A 219 -14.59 8.40 20.69
N PRO A 220 -14.11 8.27 21.94
CA PRO A 220 -13.98 9.41 22.86
C PRO A 220 -13.14 10.52 22.24
N VAL A 221 -13.66 11.75 22.10
CA VAL A 221 -13.05 12.78 21.23
C VAL A 221 -11.67 13.24 21.72
N VAL A 222 -11.39 13.12 23.02
CA VAL A 222 -10.28 13.82 23.67
C VAL A 222 -8.91 13.49 23.05
N ASN A 223 -8.72 12.30 22.48
CA ASN A 223 -7.42 11.85 21.97
C ASN A 223 -7.45 11.24 20.56
N TYR A 224 -8.60 11.24 19.86
CA TYR A 224 -8.71 10.63 18.53
C TYR A 224 -8.87 11.67 17.44
N THR A 225 -7.96 11.66 16.46
CA THR A 225 -8.14 12.47 15.26
C THR A 225 -9.24 11.85 14.39
N LEU A 226 -10.35 12.58 14.18
CA LEU A 226 -11.51 12.07 13.45
C LEU A 226 -11.22 11.74 11.97
N THR A 227 -10.19 12.37 11.41
CA THR A 227 -9.73 12.14 10.04
C THR A 227 -8.21 12.13 10.02
N PRO A 228 -7.57 11.05 9.53
CA PRO A 228 -6.13 11.04 9.34
C PRO A 228 -5.71 12.25 8.53
N HIS A 229 -4.91 13.13 9.13
CA HIS A 229 -4.46 14.32 8.43
C HIS A 229 -3.55 13.90 7.28
N LYS A 230 -3.95 14.22 6.05
CA LYS A 230 -3.09 14.08 4.87
C LYS A 230 -1.87 14.98 5.08
N ARG A 231 -0.75 14.40 5.56
CA ARG A 231 0.49 15.16 5.73
C ARG A 231 0.92 15.72 4.38
N SER A 232 1.34 16.99 4.37
CA SER A 232 1.96 17.62 3.21
C SER A 232 3.13 16.76 2.74
N TRP A 233 3.35 16.68 1.43
CA TRP A 233 4.49 15.92 0.88
C TRP A 233 5.83 16.40 1.45
N ARG A 234 5.93 17.70 1.78
CA ARG A 234 7.12 18.30 2.38
C ARG A 234 7.45 17.69 3.74
N ALA A 235 6.44 17.24 4.48
CA ALA A 235 6.62 16.57 5.76
C ALA A 235 7.31 15.19 5.62
N TYR A 236 7.32 14.59 4.42
CA TYR A 236 8.03 13.34 4.15
C TYR A 236 9.48 13.53 3.72
N ILE A 237 9.91 14.74 3.35
CA ILE A 237 11.28 14.98 2.88
C ILE A 237 12.32 14.50 3.91
N PRO A 238 12.25 14.88 5.20
CA PRO A 238 13.26 14.47 6.17
C PRO A 238 13.31 12.95 6.35
N GLU A 239 12.14 12.31 6.39
CA GLU A 239 12.02 10.84 6.50
C GLU A 239 12.66 10.16 5.28
N ILE A 240 12.45 10.68 4.07
CA ILE A 240 13.04 10.15 2.83
C ILE A 240 14.56 10.37 2.78
N VAL A 241 15.04 11.53 3.22
CA VAL A 241 16.49 11.80 3.30
C VAL A 241 17.15 10.84 4.28
N GLN A 242 16.60 10.70 5.48
CA GLN A 242 17.09 9.76 6.49
C GLN A 242 17.08 8.33 5.96
N PHE A 243 16.01 7.96 5.26
CA PHE A 243 15.89 6.66 4.63
C PHE A 243 16.96 6.41 3.56
N ALA A 244 17.20 7.38 2.68
CA ALA A 244 18.24 7.30 1.65
C ALA A 244 19.64 7.19 2.27
N GLN A 245 19.92 7.96 3.32
CA GLN A 245 21.17 7.88 4.10
C GLN A 245 21.33 6.49 4.72
N ASN A 246 20.27 5.90 5.27
CA ASN A 246 20.32 4.56 5.85
C ASN A 246 20.61 3.48 4.80
N ILE A 247 20.12 3.63 3.56
CA ILE A 247 20.52 2.72 2.46
C ILE A 247 21.97 2.94 2.08
N GLN A 248 22.39 4.18 1.87
CA GLN A 248 23.75 4.51 1.46
C GLN A 248 24.78 3.99 2.45
N ASN A 249 24.47 4.07 3.75
CA ASN A 249 25.32 3.57 4.83
C ASN A 249 25.22 2.05 5.05
N GLY A 250 24.48 1.32 4.20
CA GLY A 250 24.30 -0.13 4.30
C GLY A 250 23.49 -0.59 5.52
N ARG A 251 22.96 0.33 6.33
CA ARG A 251 22.13 0.03 7.50
C ARG A 251 20.78 -0.56 7.09
N THR A 252 20.30 -0.22 5.90
CA THR A 252 19.01 -0.64 5.34
C THR A 252 19.19 -1.32 3.99
N ARG A 253 18.69 -2.56 3.84
CA ARG A 253 18.56 -3.21 2.53
C ARG A 253 17.17 -2.91 1.98
N TRP A 254 17.06 -2.48 0.73
CA TRP A 254 15.77 -2.18 0.08
C TRP A 254 15.10 -3.48 -0.43
N PRO A 255 14.01 -3.97 0.20
CA PRO A 255 13.40 -5.26 -0.14
C PRO A 255 12.52 -5.26 -1.36
N LEU A 256 11.99 -4.11 -1.78
CA LEU A 256 11.09 -4.01 -2.95
C LEU A 256 11.80 -4.32 -4.28
N LEU A 257 13.10 -4.58 -4.23
CA LEU A 257 13.92 -4.96 -5.38
C LEU A 257 14.54 -6.35 -5.20
N ALA A 258 14.06 -7.13 -4.24
CA ALA A 258 14.41 -8.54 -4.16
C ALA A 258 13.88 -9.25 -5.43
N PRO A 259 14.72 -9.99 -6.18
CA PRO A 259 14.34 -10.67 -7.43
C PRO A 259 13.07 -11.50 -7.32
N GLU A 260 12.83 -12.06 -6.14
CA GLU A 260 11.75 -12.99 -5.86
C GLU A 260 10.38 -12.29 -5.72
N VAL A 261 10.36 -10.99 -5.42
CA VAL A 261 9.11 -10.23 -5.23
C VAL A 261 8.57 -9.68 -6.55
N PHE A 262 9.46 -9.29 -7.46
CA PHE A 262 9.09 -8.73 -8.77
C PHE A 262 9.92 -9.32 -9.91
N PRO A 263 9.79 -10.64 -10.20
CA PRO A 263 10.62 -11.31 -11.20
C PRO A 263 10.49 -10.66 -12.60
N LYS A 264 9.28 -10.25 -12.97
CA LYS A 264 9.03 -9.56 -14.26
C LYS A 264 9.66 -8.17 -14.34
N VAL A 265 9.76 -7.45 -13.22
CA VAL A 265 10.45 -6.15 -13.19
C VAL A 265 11.95 -6.38 -13.33
N HIS A 266 12.50 -7.40 -12.67
CA HIS A 266 13.90 -7.78 -12.84
C HIS A 266 14.21 -8.22 -14.26
N GLU A 267 13.35 -9.02 -14.88
CA GLU A 267 13.48 -9.46 -16.28
C GLU A 267 13.44 -8.27 -17.24
N MET A 268 12.45 -7.39 -17.08
CA MET A 268 12.33 -6.14 -17.84
C MET A 268 13.56 -5.24 -17.65
N VAL A 269 14.08 -5.15 -16.42
CA VAL A 269 15.24 -4.32 -16.13
C VAL A 269 16.54 -4.95 -16.65
N ALA A 270 16.64 -6.27 -16.63
CA ALA A 270 17.77 -6.99 -17.20
C ALA A 270 17.89 -6.72 -18.72
N SER A 271 16.75 -6.62 -19.43
CA SER A 271 16.71 -6.34 -20.86
C SER A 271 16.93 -4.87 -21.24
N LEU A 272 16.87 -3.93 -20.30
CA LEU A 272 17.15 -2.51 -20.57
C LEU A 272 18.66 -2.24 -20.72
N PRO A 273 19.14 -1.62 -21.81
CA PRO A 273 20.53 -1.17 -21.90
C PRO A 273 20.81 -0.01 -20.91
N PRO A 274 22.07 0.20 -20.48
CA PRO A 274 23.28 -0.49 -20.89
C PRO A 274 23.47 -1.83 -20.17
N THR A 275 23.92 -2.87 -20.88
CA THR A 275 24.18 -4.22 -20.35
C THR A 275 25.35 -4.27 -19.37
N SER A 276 26.20 -3.25 -19.32
CA SER A 276 27.35 -3.14 -18.41
C SER A 276 26.96 -2.98 -16.93
N LEU A 277 25.74 -2.51 -16.64
CA LEU A 277 25.23 -2.47 -15.27
C LEU A 277 24.67 -3.84 -14.89
N SER A 278 25.08 -4.35 -13.73
CA SER A 278 24.44 -5.53 -13.15
C SER A 278 22.93 -5.30 -12.98
N VAL A 279 22.11 -6.35 -13.14
CA VAL A 279 20.64 -6.27 -12.97
C VAL A 279 20.29 -5.65 -11.62
N LYS A 280 21.03 -6.01 -10.56
CA LYS A 280 20.90 -5.42 -9.23
C LYS A 280 21.06 -3.89 -9.25
N ASN A 281 22.07 -3.37 -9.95
CA ASN A 281 22.31 -1.93 -10.06
C ASN A 281 21.24 -1.24 -10.89
N LYS A 282 20.82 -1.83 -12.02
CA LYS A 282 19.74 -1.26 -12.85
C LYS A 282 18.42 -1.19 -12.08
N VAL A 283 18.11 -2.22 -11.31
CA VAL A 283 16.90 -2.29 -10.49
C VAL A 283 16.97 -1.26 -9.35
N GLN A 284 18.13 -1.10 -8.71
CA GLN A 284 18.35 -0.02 -7.74
C GLN A 284 18.18 1.36 -8.36
N VAL A 285 18.78 1.61 -9.53
CA VAL A 285 18.63 2.87 -10.26
C VAL A 285 17.18 3.12 -10.66
N LEU A 286 16.45 2.10 -11.13
CA LEU A 286 15.03 2.23 -11.44
C LEU A 286 14.20 2.52 -10.19
N GLY A 287 14.48 1.85 -9.07
CA GLY A 287 13.83 2.12 -7.78
C GLY A 287 14.08 3.54 -7.31
N TYR A 288 15.33 4.01 -7.35
CA TYR A 288 15.69 5.39 -7.06
C TYR A 288 15.04 6.37 -8.03
N ALA A 289 14.98 6.04 -9.33
CA ALA A 289 14.35 6.87 -10.34
C ALA A 289 12.84 6.96 -10.14
N ILE A 290 12.16 5.89 -9.74
CA ILE A 290 10.72 5.92 -9.42
C ILE A 290 10.47 6.74 -8.16
N VAL A 291 11.26 6.54 -7.10
CA VAL A 291 11.18 7.36 -5.88
C VAL A 291 11.46 8.82 -6.19
N PHE A 292 12.49 9.10 -6.98
CA PHE A 292 12.85 10.43 -7.44
C PHE A 292 11.76 11.05 -8.32
N LEU A 293 11.23 10.34 -9.31
CA LEU A 293 10.12 10.82 -10.13
C LEU A 293 8.85 11.04 -9.30
N MET A 294 8.59 10.22 -8.28
CA MET A 294 7.51 10.43 -7.32
C MET A 294 7.73 11.68 -6.45
N LEU A 295 8.97 11.95 -6.04
CA LEU A 295 9.38 13.19 -5.37
C LEU A 295 9.21 14.42 -6.28
N LEU A 296 9.55 14.27 -7.57
CA LEU A 296 9.55 15.36 -8.54
C LEU A 296 8.15 15.67 -9.10
N ARG A 297 7.19 14.74 -9.07
CA ARG A 297 5.89 14.86 -9.75
C ARG A 297 4.99 16.00 -9.24
N ARG A 298 5.28 16.60 -8.07
CA ARG A 298 4.59 17.83 -7.62
C ARG A 298 5.33 19.13 -7.94
N GLY A 299 6.54 19.07 -8.48
CA GLY A 299 7.15 20.23 -9.13
C GLY A 299 6.66 20.32 -10.56
N ILE A 300 5.69 21.19 -10.84
CA ILE A 300 5.36 21.63 -12.22
C ILE A 300 6.65 21.98 -12.98
N THR A 301 7.63 22.53 -12.26
CA THR A 301 8.98 22.82 -12.73
C THR A 301 9.70 21.59 -13.25
N VAL A 302 9.63 20.43 -12.60
CA VAL A 302 10.42 19.26 -13.00
C VAL A 302 9.80 18.51 -14.16
N LYS A 303 8.46 18.42 -14.25
CA LYS A 303 7.83 17.92 -15.48
C LYS A 303 8.27 18.79 -16.67
N LYS A 304 8.33 20.12 -16.49
CA LYS A 304 8.87 21.04 -17.49
C LYS A 304 10.36 20.81 -17.75
N VAL A 305 11.21 20.63 -16.73
CA VAL A 305 12.65 20.35 -16.91
C VAL A 305 12.88 19.02 -17.62
N LEU A 306 12.14 17.96 -17.28
CA LEU A 306 12.29 16.65 -17.92
C LEU A 306 11.78 16.67 -19.36
N LEU A 307 10.65 17.34 -19.63
CA LEU A 307 10.17 17.57 -20.99
C LEU A 307 11.21 18.36 -21.80
N ARG A 308 11.78 19.42 -21.20
CA ARG A 308 12.84 20.23 -21.82
C ARG A 308 14.12 19.42 -22.05
N ALA A 309 14.49 18.54 -21.14
CA ALA A 309 15.64 17.66 -21.32
C ALA A 309 15.42 16.67 -22.47
N VAL A 310 14.22 16.09 -22.58
CA VAL A 310 13.84 15.23 -23.71
C VAL A 310 13.82 16.01 -25.03
N GLU A 311 13.26 17.22 -25.04
CA GLU A 311 13.27 18.12 -26.21
C GLU A 311 14.71 18.44 -26.66
N VAL A 312 15.61 18.75 -25.71
CA VAL A 312 17.03 19.02 -26.00
C VAL A 312 17.74 17.78 -26.56
N LEU A 313 17.50 16.60 -25.99
CA LEU A 313 18.08 15.35 -26.51
C LEU A 313 17.58 15.02 -27.92
N MET A 314 16.28 15.24 -28.18
CA MET A 314 15.70 15.08 -29.52
C MET A 314 16.30 16.07 -30.52
N LEU A 315 16.49 17.33 -30.13
CA LEU A 315 17.15 18.35 -30.95
C LEU A 315 18.60 17.97 -31.27
N GLN A 316 19.36 17.49 -30.29
CA GLN A 316 20.73 17.03 -30.50
C GLN A 316 20.77 15.84 -31.46
N TYR A 317 19.85 14.88 -31.31
CA TYR A 317 19.73 13.72 -32.18
C TYR A 317 19.44 14.13 -33.64
N VAL A 318 18.47 15.04 -33.86
CA VAL A 318 18.15 15.57 -35.19
C VAL A 318 19.33 16.33 -35.78
N ALA A 319 19.98 17.20 -35.01
CA ALA A 319 21.15 17.95 -35.47
C ALA A 319 22.30 17.02 -35.88
N HIS A 320 22.55 15.97 -35.09
CA HIS A 320 23.56 14.96 -35.42
C HIS A 320 23.23 14.23 -36.73
N HIS A 321 21.98 13.82 -36.92
CA HIS A 321 21.55 13.16 -38.17
C HIS A 321 21.58 14.08 -39.39
N VAL A 322 21.25 15.36 -39.24
CA VAL A 322 21.36 16.37 -40.31
C VAL A 322 22.82 16.58 -40.69
N MET A 323 23.72 16.70 -39.71
CA MET A 323 25.16 16.82 -39.95
C MET A 323 25.73 15.58 -40.66
N LEU A 324 25.34 14.38 -40.23
CA LEU A 324 25.69 13.14 -40.90
C LEU A 324 25.16 13.11 -42.34
N HIS A 325 23.93 13.57 -42.57
CA HIS A 325 23.37 13.67 -43.92
C HIS A 325 24.17 14.63 -44.81
N PHE A 326 24.57 15.80 -44.31
CA PHE A 326 25.40 16.73 -45.08
C PHE A 326 26.80 16.20 -45.37
N GLN A 327 27.37 15.39 -44.46
CA GLN A 327 28.67 14.76 -44.67
C GLN A 327 28.61 13.58 -45.66
N THR A 328 27.46 12.92 -45.77
CA THR A 328 27.30 11.72 -46.60
C THR A 328 26.63 11.99 -47.94
N ALA A 329 25.90 13.11 -48.08
CA ALA A 329 25.26 13.50 -49.33
C ALA A 329 26.30 14.13 -50.27
N PRO A 330 26.62 13.53 -51.43
CA PRO A 330 27.63 14.02 -52.37
C PRO A 330 27.16 15.24 -53.18
N ALA A 331 26.19 16.01 -52.69
CA ALA A 331 25.38 16.92 -53.49
C ALA A 331 26.00 18.29 -53.82
N PHE A 332 27.18 18.63 -53.28
CA PHE A 332 27.83 19.92 -53.55
C PHE A 332 29.15 19.84 -54.34
N GLY A 333 29.47 18.67 -54.90
CA GLY A 333 30.75 18.43 -55.57
C GLY A 333 30.90 18.89 -57.02
N THR A 334 29.86 19.39 -57.70
CA THR A 334 29.94 19.63 -59.16
C THR A 334 29.24 20.90 -59.66
N ALA A 335 29.27 22.01 -58.92
CA ALA A 335 29.11 23.33 -59.54
C ALA A 335 30.49 23.85 -59.96
N LYS A 336 30.92 23.49 -61.18
CA LYS A 336 32.07 24.16 -61.83
C LYS A 336 31.66 25.60 -62.15
N LEU A 337 32.35 26.56 -61.55
CA LEU A 337 32.33 27.98 -61.92
C LEU A 337 32.88 28.17 -63.34
#